data_AF-A0A942RPA1-F1
#
_entry.id   AF-A0A942RPA1-F1
#
_cell.length_a   1.000
_cell.length_b   1.000
_cell.length_c   1.000
_cell.angle_alpha   90.00
_cell.angle_beta   90.00
_cell.angle_gamma   90.00
#
_symmetry.space_group_name_H-M   'P 1'
#
loop_
_entity.id
_entity.type
_entity.pdbx_description
1 polymer ?
#
loop_
_entity_poly.entity_id
_entity_poly.type
_entity_poly.pdbx_seq_one_letter_code
_entity_poly.pdbx_strand_id
1 'polypeptide(L)' 'MKTLQVAITEKEVDNYHFQSSQISFDELKEKISTKLAKDALLKCHQIAEETGLSKMTLAEINNEIAAVRSNANFIY' A
#
# COMPACT_ATOMS: atom_id res chain seq x y z
N MET A 1 9.69 19.30 -25.70
CA MET A 1 9.81 18.82 -24.30
C MET A 1 10.04 20.02 -23.40
N LYS A 2 9.52 20.01 -22.17
CA LYS A 2 9.78 21.04 -21.16
C LYS A 2 10.47 20.39 -19.95
N THR A 3 11.44 21.08 -19.38
CA THR A 3 12.17 20.61 -18.21
C THR A 3 11.67 21.36 -16.98
N LEU A 4 11.38 20.62 -15.91
CA LEU A 4 11.06 21.15 -14.58
C LEU A 4 12.18 20.71 -13.62
N GLN A 5 12.73 21.65 -12.87
CA GLN A 5 13.70 21.36 -11.82
C GLN A 5 13.01 21.43 -10.46
N VAL A 6 13.23 20.42 -9.63
CA VAL A 6 12.65 20.33 -8.28
C VAL A 6 13.80 20.11 -7.30
N ALA A 7 13.89 20.96 -6.28
CA ALA A 7 14.83 20.77 -5.19
C ALA A 7 14.27 19.70 -4.22
N ILE A 8 15.11 18.72 -3.89
CA ILE A 8 14.79 17.65 -2.96
C ILE A 8 15.94 17.48 -1.97
N THR A 9 15.63 16.96 -0.79
CA THR A 9 16.59 16.65 0.26
C THR A 9 17.29 15.31 0.00
N GLU A 10 18.45 15.08 0.62
CA GLU A 10 19.15 13.79 0.57
C GLU A 10 18.25 12.63 1.05
N LYS A 11 17.44 12.87 2.09
CA LYS A 11 16.47 11.89 2.59
C LYS A 11 15.44 11.50 1.53
N GLU A 12 14.99 12.44 0.71
CA GLU A 12 14.05 12.15 -0.38
C GLU A 12 14.74 11.38 -1.51
N VAL A 13 15.99 11.72 -1.83
CA VAL A 13 16.82 10.95 -2.77
C VAL A 13 16.92 9.49 -2.33
N ASP A 14 17.22 9.25 -1.06
CA ASP A 14 17.33 7.91 -0.49
C ASP A 14 15.97 7.20 -0.49
N ASN A 15 14.91 7.87 -0.05
CA ASN A 15 13.56 7.29 0.04
C ASN A 15 13.02 6.83 -1.32
N TYR A 16 13.25 7.62 -2.37
CA TYR A 16 12.80 7.31 -3.73
C TYR A 16 13.86 6.54 -4.55
N HIS A 17 15.05 6.31 -3.98
CA HIS A 17 16.16 5.60 -4.61
C HIS A 17 16.55 6.22 -5.96
N PHE A 18 16.65 7.56 -6.02
CA PHE A 18 17.08 8.25 -7.22
C PHE A 18 18.58 8.05 -7.41
N GLN A 19 18.98 7.39 -8.51
CA GLN A 19 20.39 7.09 -8.82
C GLN A 19 21.02 8.05 -9.84
N SER A 20 20.21 8.95 -10.42
CA SER A 20 20.64 9.89 -11.46
C SER A 20 20.16 11.30 -11.13
N SER A 21 20.97 12.29 -11.51
CA SER A 21 20.64 13.72 -11.39
C SER A 21 19.50 14.15 -12.32
N GLN A 22 19.20 13.35 -13.33
CA GLN A 22 18.12 13.58 -14.28
C GLN A 22 17.36 12.28 -14.52
N ILE A 23 16.04 12.37 -14.40
CA ILE A 23 15.08 11.29 -14.70
C ILE A 23 13.95 11.86 -15.55
N SER A 24 13.28 11.00 -16.30
CA SER A 24 12.04 11.33 -16.98
C SER A 24 10.89 11.54 -15.99
N PHE A 25 9.85 12.25 -16.44
CA PHE A 25 8.64 12.42 -15.63
C PHE A 25 7.93 11.08 -15.35
N ASP A 26 8.01 10.12 -16.28
CA ASP A 26 7.41 8.80 -16.11
C ASP A 26 8.14 7.98 -15.04
N GLU A 27 9.47 8.00 -15.02
CA GLU A 27 10.27 7.38 -13.96
C GLU A 27 9.97 8.01 -12.59
N LEU A 28 9.87 9.35 -12.52
CA LEU A 28 9.49 10.05 -11.29
C LEU A 28 8.11 9.58 -10.80
N LYS A 29 7.14 9.52 -11.70
CA LYS A 29 5.78 9.08 -11.40
C LYS A 29 5.77 7.63 -10.89
N GLU A 30 6.54 6.74 -11.50
CA GLU A 30 6.65 5.35 -11.09
C GLU A 30 7.24 5.21 -9.67
N LYS A 31 8.34 5.92 -9.38
CA LYS A 31 8.96 5.92 -8.05
C LYS A 31 8.00 6.42 -6.97
N ILE A 32 7.31 7.52 -7.21
CA ILE A 32 6.31 8.07 -6.27
C ILE A 32 5.16 7.08 -6.07
N SER A 33 4.62 6.52 -7.16
CA SER A 33 3.50 5.58 -7.09
C SER A 33 3.88 4.32 -6.30
N THR A 34 5.09 3.80 -6.52
CA THR A 34 5.62 2.64 -5.80
C THR A 34 5.76 2.91 -4.30
N LYS A 35 6.25 4.10 -3.93
CA LYS A 35 6.36 4.50 -2.53
C LYS A 35 4.98 4.60 -1.85
N LEU A 36 4.01 5.22 -2.52
CA LEU A 36 2.64 5.33 -2.02
C LEU A 36 2.00 3.95 -1.81
N ALA A 37 2.20 3.03 -2.75
CA ALA A 37 1.72 1.66 -2.62
C ALA A 37 2.38 0.93 -1.43
N LYS A 38 3.70 1.09 -1.25
CA LYS A 38 4.42 0.52 -0.10
C LYS A 38 3.89 1.08 1.24
N ASP A 39 3.66 2.38 1.32
CA ASP A 39 3.13 3.02 2.53
C ASP A 39 1.71 2.56 2.84
N ALA A 40 0.87 2.42 1.81
CA ALA A 40 -0.48 1.87 1.96
C ALA A 40 -0.44 0.43 2.49
N LEU A 41 0.45 -0.41 1.96
CA LEU A 41 0.62 -1.80 2.43
C LEU A 41 1.09 -1.86 3.89
N LEU A 42 2.06 -1.03 4.28
CA LEU A 42 2.51 -0.96 5.66
C LEU A 42 1.38 -0.52 6.61
N LYS A 43 0.58 0.47 6.19
CA LYS A 43 -0.58 0.91 6.95
C LYS A 43 -1.63 -0.20 7.08
N CYS A 44 -1.94 -0.93 6.01
CA CYS A 44 -2.84 -2.07 6.06
C CYS A 44 -2.33 -3.15 7.03
N HIS A 45 -1.02 -3.42 7.02
CA HIS A 45 -0.42 -4.37 7.95
C HIS A 45 -0.58 -3.91 9.40
N GLN A 46 -0.27 -2.64 9.71
CA GLN A 46 -0.46 -2.08 11.04
C GLN A 46 -1.91 -2.20 11.51
N ILE A 47 -2.88 -1.85 10.66
CA ILE A 47 -4.31 -2.00 10.97
C ILE A 47 -4.64 -3.47 11.27
N ALA A 48 -4.11 -4.41 10.47
CA ALA A 48 -4.33 -5.84 10.70
C ALA A 48 -3.77 -6.31 12.05
N GLU A 49 -2.62 -5.78 12.49
CA GLU A 49 -2.06 -6.06 13.81
C GLU A 49 -2.92 -5.49 14.95
N GLU A 50 -3.32 -4.22 14.84
CA GLU A 50 -4.12 -3.52 15.85
C GLU A 50 -5.52 -4.12 16.02
N THR A 51 -6.13 -4.57 14.93
CA THR A 51 -7.47 -5.18 14.92
C THR A 51 -7.44 -6.68 15.25
N GLY A 52 -6.26 -7.28 15.38
CA GLY A 52 -6.09 -8.71 15.61
C GLY A 52 -6.31 -9.60 14.38
N LEU A 53 -6.65 -9.01 13.23
CA LEU A 53 -6.78 -9.73 11.95
C LEU A 53 -5.49 -10.47 11.57
N SER A 54 -4.31 -9.94 11.94
CA SER A 54 -3.03 -10.58 11.67
C SER A 54 -2.83 -11.92 12.38
N LYS A 55 -3.62 -12.20 13.43
CA LYS A 55 -3.55 -13.44 14.22
C LYS A 55 -4.59 -14.48 13.79
N MET A 56 -5.54 -14.11 12.94
CA MET A 56 -6.60 -15.02 12.51
C MET A 56 -6.05 -16.08 11.56
N THR A 57 -6.43 -17.32 11.83
CA THR A 57 -6.18 -18.44 10.92
C THR A 57 -7.13 -18.38 9.73
N LEU A 58 -6.73 -18.99 8.62
CA LEU A 58 -7.58 -19.10 7.43
C LEU A 58 -8.92 -19.81 7.74
N ALA A 59 -8.93 -20.75 8.70
CA ALA A 59 -10.14 -21.44 9.13
C ALA A 59 -11.11 -20.48 9.84
N GLU A 60 -10.63 -19.64 10.75
CA GLU A 60 -11.44 -18.64 11.45
C GLU A 60 -12.03 -17.61 10.47
N ILE A 61 -11.22 -17.15 9.51
CA ILE A 61 -11.67 -16.25 8.44
C ILE A 61 -12.78 -16.89 7.60
N ASN A 62 -12.59 -18.15 7.18
CA ASN A 62 -13.60 -18.87 6.39
C ASN A 62 -14.90 -19.09 7.18
N ASN A 63 -14.81 -19.36 8.48
CA ASN A 63 -15.97 -19.51 9.34
C ASN A 63 -16.76 -18.20 9.47
N GLU A 64 -16.08 -17.07 9.63
CA GLU A 64 -16.71 -15.74 9.66
C GLU A 64 -17.43 -15.44 8.33
N ILE A 65 -16.76 -15.66 7.20
CA ILE A 65 -17.35 -15.48 5.87
C ILE A 65 -18.58 -16.37 5.67
N ALA A 66 -18.50 -17.65 6.08
CA ALA A 66 -19.61 -18.58 5.98
C ALA A 66 -20.79 -18.17 6.85
N ALA A 67 -20.54 -17.69 8.07
CA ALA A 67 -21.58 -17.20 8.98
C ALA A 67 -22.30 -15.97 8.40
N VAL A 68 -21.55 -14.99 7.88
CA VAL A 68 -22.13 -13.79 7.24
C VAL A 68 -22.94 -14.15 5.99
N ARG A 69 -22.42 -15.01 5.11
CA ARG A 69 -23.11 -15.44 3.89
C ARG A 69 -24.35 -16.29 4.19
N SER A 70 -24.29 -17.15 5.21
CA SER A 70 -25.45 -17.93 5.65
C SER A 70 -26.52 -17.02 6.22
N ASN A 71 -26.15 -16.04 7.06
CA ASN A 71 -27.09 -15.02 7.55
C ASN A 71 -27.69 -14.18 6.42
N ALA A 72 -26.93 -13.84 5.38
CA ALA A 72 -27.46 -13.13 4.21
C ALA A 72 -28.52 -13.93 3.43
N ASN A 73 -28.42 -15.27 3.43
CA ASN A 73 -29.42 -16.15 2.80
C ASN A 73 -30.71 -16.32 3.62
N PHE A 74 -30.77 -15.88 4.88
CA PHE A 74 -31.99 -15.91 5.70
C PHE A 74 -32.79 -14.58 5.63
N ILE A 75 -32.37 -13.61 4.82
CA ILE A 75 -32.99 -12.27 4.71
C ILE A 75 -33.91 -12.14 3.46
N TYR A 76 -34.23 -13.24 2.77
CA TYR A 76 -35.19 -13.26 1.65
C TYR A 76 -36.32 -14.26 1.88
#